data_AF-A0A850F8C0-F1
#
_entry.id   AF-A0A850F8C0-F1
#
_cell.length_a   1.000
_cell.length_b   1.000
_cell.length_c   1.000
_cell.angle_alpha   90.00
_cell.angle_beta   90.00
_cell.angle_gamma   90.00
#
_symmetry.space_group_name_H-M   'P 1'
#
loop_
_entity.id
_entity.type
_entity.pdbx_description
1 polymer ?
#
loop_
_entity_poly.entity_id
_entity_poly.type
_entity_poly.pdbx_seq_one_letter_code
_entity_poly.pdbx_strand_id
1 'polypeptide(L)'
;MNNLVMDSPEALGLALCILLPEMSQGFIIRTRSGEIQVSAANSLPFVNEMNRLLKREITLVQRDAYRNAGITPSDMPNFTPVNESQP
;
A
#
# COMPACT_ATOMS: atom_id res chain seq x y z
N MET A 1 0.42 -18.36 13.53
CA MET A 1 0.34 -17.03 12.90
C MET A 1 1.15 -17.11 11.62
N ASN A 2 0.50 -17.17 10.46
CA ASN A 2 1.20 -17.11 9.18
C ASN A 2 1.68 -15.66 9.01
N ASN A 3 2.99 -15.45 9.03
CA ASN A 3 3.56 -14.17 8.64
C ASN A 3 3.22 -13.99 7.15
N LEU A 4 2.22 -13.18 6.85
CA LEU A 4 1.87 -12.82 5.48
C LEU A 4 3.04 -11.98 4.95
N VAL A 5 3.99 -12.63 4.30
CA VAL A 5 5.07 -11.96 3.58
C VAL A 5 4.47 -11.48 2.26
N MET A 6 4.45 -10.15 2.06
CA MET A 6 4.07 -9.55 0.79
C MET A 6 5.33 -9.47 -0.08
N ASP A 7 5.48 -10.43 -1.00
CA ASP A 7 6.67 -10.62 -1.83
C ASP A 7 6.46 -10.24 -3.31
N SER A 8 5.25 -9.80 -3.67
CA SER A 8 4.86 -9.50 -5.05
C SER A 8 3.98 -8.24 -5.14
N PRO A 9 3.99 -7.53 -6.29
CA PRO A 9 3.08 -6.41 -6.56
C PRO A 9 1.60 -6.78 -6.35
N GLU A 10 1.22 -8.01 -6.70
CA GLU A 10 -0.13 -8.53 -6.53
C GLU A 10 -0.50 -8.66 -5.05
N ALA A 11 0.41 -9.17 -4.22
CA ALA A 11 0.22 -9.25 -2.78
C ALA A 11 0.11 -7.85 -2.13
N LEU A 12 0.91 -6.90 -2.59
CA LEU A 12 0.80 -5.49 -2.15
C LEU A 12 -0.54 -4.87 -2.60
N GLY A 13 -1.02 -5.20 -3.80
CA GLY A 13 -2.33 -4.79 -4.30
C GLY A 13 -3.48 -5.36 -3.46
N LEU A 14 -3.40 -6.63 -3.06
CA LEU A 14 -4.37 -7.25 -2.16
C LEU A 14 -4.37 -6.56 -0.78
N ALA A 15 -3.20 -6.20 -0.25
CA ALA A 15 -3.12 -5.47 1.00
C ALA A 15 -3.80 -4.09 0.93
N LEU A 16 -3.65 -3.38 -0.20
CA LEU A 16 -4.37 -2.13 -0.46
C LEU A 16 -5.90 -2.32 -0.47
N CYS A 17 -6.38 -3.38 -1.11
CA CYS A 17 -7.81 -3.57 -1.31
C CYS A 17 -8.54 -4.15 -0.10
N ILE A 18 -7.86 -4.95 0.73
CA ILE A 18 -8.52 -5.74 1.78
C ILE A 18 -8.03 -5.31 3.17
N LEU A 19 -6.71 -5.29 3.40
CA LEU A 19 -6.15 -5.09 4.74
C LEU A 19 -6.25 -3.63 5.21
N LEU A 20 -5.99 -2.67 4.32
CA LEU A 20 -6.07 -1.24 4.69
C LEU A 20 -7.47 -0.78 5.10
N PRO A 21 -8.55 -1.14 4.36
CA PRO A 21 -9.91 -0.84 4.79
C PRO A 21 -10.23 -1.41 6.17
N GLU A 22 -9.78 -2.62 6.50
CA GLU A 22 -9.98 -3.20 7.84
C GLU A 22 -9.25 -2.39 8.92
N MET A 23 -8.04 -1.92 8.65
CA MET A 23 -7.28 -1.08 9.60
C MET A 23 -7.99 0.24 9.96
N SER A 24 -8.94 0.71 9.13
CA SER A 24 -9.77 1.87 9.48
C SER A 24 -10.57 1.65 10.77
N GLN A 25 -10.88 0.40 11.12
CA GLN A 25 -11.59 0.02 12.35
C GLN A 25 -10.70 0.01 13.60
N GLY A 26 -9.41 0.33 13.44
CA GLY A 26 -8.41 0.27 14.49
C GLY A 26 -7.54 -0.98 14.41
N PHE A 27 -6.35 -0.90 14.99
CA PHE A 27 -5.33 -1.95 14.92
C PHE A 27 -4.35 -1.86 16.09
N ILE A 28 -3.52 -2.88 16.25
CA ILE A 28 -2.49 -2.93 17.29
C ILE A 28 -1.12 -3.00 16.62
N ILE A 29 -0.22 -2.09 17.00
CA ILE A 29 1.19 -2.14 16.63
C ILE A 29 1.93 -2.88 17.74
N ARG A 30 2.45 -4.07 17.41
CA ARG A 30 3.32 -4.83 18.32
C ARG A 30 4.78 -4.38 18.15
N THR A 31 5.38 -3.97 19.25
CA THR A 31 6.80 -3.59 19.33
C THR A 31 7.52 -4.51 20.32
N ARG A 32 8.86 -4.49 20.33
CA ARG A 32 9.65 -5.26 21.32
C ARG A 32 9.37 -4.83 22.76
N SER A 33 8.98 -3.57 22.94
CA SER A 33 8.70 -2.95 24.24
C SER A 33 7.23 -3.04 24.67
N GLY A 34 6.34 -3.59 23.83
CA GLY A 34 4.92 -3.70 24.13
C GLY A 34 4.01 -3.43 22.94
N GLU A 35 2.73 -3.25 23.22
CA GLU A 35 1.69 -3.03 22.22
C GLU A 35 1.16 -1.59 22.25
N ILE A 36 0.98 -0.99 21.08
CA ILE A 36 0.34 0.33 20.91
C ILE A 36 -1.00 0.09 20.22
N GLN A 37 -2.09 0.40 20.92
CA GLN A 37 -3.44 0.30 20.37
C GLN A 37 -3.81 1.58 19.64
N VAL A 38 -4.16 1.47 18.37
CA VAL A 38 -4.69 2.57 17.54
C VAL A 38 -6.19 2.35 17.39
N SER A 39 -6.99 3.26 17.94
CA SER A 39 -8.45 3.21 17.80
C SER A 39 -8.89 3.59 16.40
N ALA A 40 -10.13 3.23 16.03
CA ALA A 40 -10.74 3.66 14.76
C ALA A 40 -10.72 5.19 14.57
N ALA A 41 -10.92 5.96 15.64
CA ALA A 41 -10.89 7.42 15.58
C ALA A 41 -9.50 7.99 15.21
N ASN A 42 -8.44 7.24 15.49
CA ASN A 42 -7.04 7.65 15.27
C ASN A 42 -6.37 6.88 14.13
N SER A 43 -7.08 5.95 13.47
CA SER A 43 -6.50 5.05 12.46
C SER A 43 -6.25 5.74 11.12
N LEU A 44 -7.05 6.75 10.79
CA LEU A 44 -7.08 7.36 9.46
C LEU A 44 -5.72 7.90 8.97
N PRO A 45 -4.92 8.64 9.78
CA PRO A 45 -3.60 9.09 9.33
C PRO A 45 -2.65 7.94 8.97
N PHE A 46 -2.71 6.82 9.71
CA PHE A 46 -1.90 5.65 9.44
C PHE A 46 -2.33 4.92 8.17
N VAL A 47 -3.64 4.76 7.99
CA VAL A 47 -4.21 4.13 6.78
C VAL A 47 -3.86 4.93 5.54
N ASN A 48 -3.99 6.25 5.59
CA ASN A 48 -3.65 7.13 4.46
C ASN A 48 -2.17 7.04 4.09
N GLU A 49 -1.28 7.07 5.08
CA GLU A 49 0.15 6.97 4.81
C GLU A 49 0.53 5.59 4.29
N MET A 50 -0.07 4.52 4.82
CA MET A 50 0.16 3.16 4.33
C MET A 50 -0.33 2.98 2.89
N ASN A 51 -1.47 3.59 2.53
CA ASN A 51 -2.01 3.56 1.17
C ASN A 51 -1.04 4.23 0.20
N ARG A 52 -0.53 5.40 0.57
CA ARG A 52 0.46 6.16 -0.20
C ARG A 52 1.74 5.37 -0.41
N LEU A 53 2.27 4.74 0.63
CA LEU A 53 3.50 3.95 0.58
C LEU A 53 3.33 2.70 -0.29
N LEU A 54 2.25 1.93 -0.10
CA LEU A 54 2.02 0.71 -0.89
C LEU A 54 1.83 1.01 -2.39
N LYS A 55 1.07 2.05 -2.74
CA LYS A 55 0.92 2.49 -4.15
C LYS A 55 2.27 2.88 -4.77
N ARG A 56 3.12 3.57 -4.00
CA ARG A 56 4.47 3.92 -4.45
C ARG A 56 5.32 2.68 -4.71
N GLU A 57 5.36 1.73 -3.78
CA GLU A 57 6.16 0.51 -3.93
C GLU A 57 5.69 -0.35 -5.11
N ILE A 58 4.37 -0.54 -5.28
CA ILE A 58 3.80 -1.24 -6.45
C ILE A 58 4.27 -0.57 -7.76
N THR A 59 4.20 0.76 -7.82
CA THR A 59 4.61 1.52 -9.02
C THR A 59 6.10 1.34 -9.32
N LEU A 60 6.95 1.33 -8.29
CA LEU A 60 8.39 1.11 -8.45
C LEU A 60 8.69 -0.30 -8.97
N VAL A 61 8.11 -1.33 -8.33
CA VAL A 61 8.33 -2.72 -8.74
C VAL A 61 7.82 -2.97 -10.15
N GLN A 62 6.65 -2.43 -10.50
CA GLN A 62 6.12 -2.52 -11.86
C GLN A 62 7.05 -1.83 -12.86
N ARG A 63 7.50 -0.61 -12.58
CA ARG A 63 8.43 0.13 -13.45
C ARG A 63 9.74 -0.63 -13.68
N ASP A 64 10.30 -1.21 -12.64
CA ASP A 64 11.51 -2.02 -12.76
C ASP A 64 11.26 -3.29 -13.58
N ALA A 65 10.11 -3.95 -13.40
CA ALA A 65 9.70 -5.09 -14.23
C ALA A 65 9.56 -4.71 -15.71
N TYR A 66 8.91 -3.58 -16.03
CA TYR A 66 8.78 -3.09 -17.40
C TYR A 66 10.13 -2.74 -18.03
N ARG A 67 11.02 -2.08 -17.28
CA ARG A 67 12.39 -1.77 -17.73
C ARG A 67 13.18 -3.04 -18.03
N ASN A 68 13.08 -4.05 -17.18
CA ASN A 68 13.76 -5.34 -17.37
C ASN A 68 13.16 -6.14 -18.54
N ALA A 69 11.88 -5.96 -18.83
CA ALA A 69 11.20 -6.55 -20.00
C ALA A 69 11.48 -5.82 -21.33
N GLY A 70 12.25 -4.72 -21.32
CA GLY A 70 12.56 -3.94 -22.52
C GLY A 70 11.38 -3.11 -23.05
N ILE A 71 10.35 -2.90 -22.22
CA ILE A 71 9.14 -2.14 -22.57
C ILE A 71 9.44 -0.64 -22.42
N THR A 72 9.11 0.14 -23.45
CA THR A 72 9.41 1.58 -23.47
C THR A 72 8.39 2.38 -22.65
N PRO A 73 8.75 3.58 -22.11
CA PRO A 73 7.82 4.42 -21.36
C PRO A 73 6.54 4.80 -22.14
N SER A 74 6.54 4.69 -23.47
CA SER A 74 5.39 4.93 -24.33
C SER A 74 4.33 3.82 -24.28
N ASP A 75 4.71 2.61 -23.87
CA ASP A 75 3.82 1.46 -23.72
C ASP A 75 3.32 1.28 -22.28
N MET A 76 3.75 2.15 -21.35
CA MET A 76 3.28 2.09 -19.97
C MET A 76 1.82 2.57 -19.88
N PRO A 77 0.91 1.79 -19.28
CA PRO A 77 -0.40 2.29 -18.94
C PRO A 77 -0.24 3.49 -17.99
N ASN A 78 -0.89 4.60 -18.35
CA ASN A 78 -0.77 5.87 -17.65
C ASN A 78 -1.44 5.76 -16.28
N PHE A 79 -0.68 5.36 -15.26
CA PHE A 79 -1.13 5.40 -13.87
C PHE A 79 -1.01 6.83 -13.34
N THR A 80 -1.78 7.76 -13.93
CA THR A 80 -1.99 9.04 -13.27
C THR A 80 -2.69 8.76 -11.95
N PRO A 81 -2.09 9.10 -10.80
CA PRO A 81 -2.82 9.07 -9.55
C PRO A 81 -4.02 10.00 -9.73
N VAL A 82 -5.22 9.45 -9.60
CA VAL A 82 -6.45 10.26 -9.57
C VAL A 82 -6.23 11.30 -8.50
N ASN A 83 -6.10 12.55 -8.94
CA ASN A 83 -5.96 13.70 -8.08
C ASN A 83 -7.31 13.86 -7.37
N GLU A 84 -7.45 13.31 -6.16
CA GLU A 84 -8.58 13.57 -5.24
C GLU A 84 -8.52 15.01 -4.73
N SER A 85 -8.50 15.95 -5.66
CA SER A 85 -8.57 17.39 -5.43
C SER A 85 -9.50 17.97 -6.48
N GLN A 86 -10.78 17.63 -6.35
CA GLN A 86 -11.86 18.50 -6.79
C GLN A 86 -12.92 18.58 -5.68
N PRO A 87 -13.50 19.77 -5.47
CA PRO A 87 -14.25 20.17 -4.27
C PRO A 87 -15.57 19.44 -4.07
#